data_AF-A0A925CP06-F1
#
_entry.id   AF-A0A925CP06-F1
#
_cell.length_a   1.000
_cell.length_b   1.000
_cell.length_c   1.000
_cell.angle_alpha   90.00
_cell.angle_beta   90.00
_cell.angle_gamma   90.00
#
_symmetry.space_group_name_H-M   'P 1'
#
loop_
_entity.id
_entity.type
_entity.pdbx_description
1 polymer ?
#
loop_
_entity_poly.entity_id
_entity_poly.type
_entity_poly.pdbx_seq_one_letter_code
_entity_poly.pdbx_strand_id
1 'polypeptide(L)'
;MNLSTTQLRLLGSVMYFAAAALILNYFAQFTIQVWPFKLTELNWRVGAAGLFMDALMSTVVPQAILYFAAVMNNDRKTLQALRWVTLIAGVLTIGLLLGFLLDSVQIRAQLPQNVKGNFMKVALRAGLVGILLSTLFIWFGLSMGKVLKSQGTVRTPGAKDPANDMLMVGTREPSRPTLRSIDTNDSKTAGKKEGTGGLSVDV
;
A
#
# COMPACT_ATOMS: atom_id res chain seq x y z
N MET A 1 -11.66 -6.20 22.94
CA MET A 1 -12.79 -6.01 22.00
C MET A 1 -12.45 -6.76 20.71
N ASN A 2 -13.22 -7.79 20.37
CA ASN A 2 -13.03 -8.52 19.11
C ASN A 2 -13.84 -7.79 18.03
N LEU A 3 -13.17 -6.99 17.20
CA LEU A 3 -13.82 -6.38 16.04
C LEU A 3 -14.18 -7.48 15.05
N SER A 4 -15.40 -7.41 14.50
CA SER A 4 -15.82 -8.33 13.45
C SER A 4 -14.91 -8.18 12.23
N THR A 5 -14.61 -9.28 11.54
CA THR A 5 -13.81 -9.27 10.31
C THR A 5 -14.39 -8.32 9.25
N THR A 6 -15.71 -8.13 9.24
CA THR A 6 -16.41 -7.16 8.40
C THR A 6 -16.07 -5.72 8.77
N GLN A 7 -16.01 -5.40 10.07
CA GLN A 7 -15.66 -4.06 10.56
C GLN A 7 -14.21 -3.71 10.21
N LEU A 8 -13.28 -4.67 10.33
CA LEU A 8 -11.89 -4.47 9.95
C LEU A 8 -11.72 -4.18 8.46
N ARG A 9 -12.45 -4.89 7.59
CA ARG A 9 -12.44 -4.64 6.13
C ARG A 9 -13.00 -3.27 5.78
N LEU A 10 -14.10 -2.87 6.42
CA LEU A 10 -14.73 -1.57 6.19
C LEU A 10 -13.81 -0.43 6.63
N LEU A 11 -13.20 -0.56 7.82
CA LEU A 11 -12.20 0.39 8.31
C LEU A 11 -11.01 0.50 7.33
N GLY A 12 -10.50 -0.64 6.86
CA GLY A 12 -9.42 -0.67 5.88
C GLY A 12 -9.77 0.05 4.58
N SER A 13 -11.00 -0.12 4.07
CA SER A 13 -11.49 0.59 2.86
C SER A 13 -11.52 2.11 3.06
N VAL A 14 -11.99 2.58 4.22
CA VAL A 14 -12.03 4.01 4.55
C VAL A 14 -10.61 4.58 4.63
N MET A 15 -9.67 3.84 5.23
CA MET A 15 -8.27 4.24 5.32
C MET A 15 -7.60 4.33 3.93
N TYR A 16 -7.89 3.38 3.03
CA TYR A 16 -7.41 3.45 1.65
C TYR A 16 -7.89 4.70 0.93
N PHE A 17 -9.19 4.98 1.01
CA PHE A 17 -9.78 6.14 0.37
C PHE A 17 -9.22 7.45 0.93
N ALA A 18 -9.14 7.57 2.26
CA ALA A 18 -8.59 8.75 2.92
C ALA A 18 -7.13 9.00 2.53
N ALA A 19 -6.29 7.97 2.54
CA ALA A 19 -4.90 8.12 2.16
C ALA A 19 -4.71 8.45 0.67
N ALA A 20 -5.49 7.82 -0.21
CA ALA A 20 -5.48 8.15 -1.65
C ALA A 20 -5.91 9.61 -1.90
N ALA A 21 -6.95 10.08 -1.20
CA ALA A 21 -7.42 11.46 -1.29
C ALA A 21 -6.36 12.47 -0.82
N LEU A 22 -5.66 12.18 0.28
CA LEU A 22 -4.58 13.03 0.77
C LEU A 22 -3.41 13.10 -0.23
N ILE A 23 -2.96 11.96 -0.76
CA ILE A 23 -1.92 11.91 -1.78
C ILE A 23 -2.33 12.74 -3.00
N LEU A 24 -3.55 12.52 -3.50
CA LEU A 24 -4.07 13.24 -4.65
C LEU A 24 -4.15 14.75 -4.39
N ASN A 25 -4.56 15.17 -3.19
CA ASN A 25 -4.61 16.58 -2.81
C ASN A 25 -3.22 17.24 -2.85
N TYR A 26 -2.17 16.59 -2.33
CA TYR A 26 -0.81 17.14 -2.37
C TYR A 26 -0.28 17.27 -3.81
N PHE A 27 -0.53 16.26 -4.67
CA PHE A 27 -0.13 16.34 -6.07
C PHE A 27 -0.96 17.35 -6.87
N ALA A 28 -2.24 17.54 -6.54
CA ALA A 28 -3.07 18.58 -7.14
C ALA A 28 -2.54 19.98 -6.79
N GLN A 29 -2.21 20.22 -5.51
CA GLN A 29 -1.61 21.49 -5.06
C GLN A 29 -0.27 21.76 -5.76
N PHE A 30 0.61 20.75 -5.83
CA PHE A 30 1.85 20.84 -6.59
C PHE A 30 1.61 21.21 -8.06
N THR A 31 0.69 20.52 -8.73
CA THR A 31 0.38 20.74 -10.15
C THR A 31 -0.12 22.16 -10.41
N ILE A 32 -0.99 22.66 -9.53
CA ILE A 32 -1.51 24.05 -9.60
C ILE A 32 -0.39 25.07 -9.42
N GLN A 33 0.55 24.84 -8.49
CA GLN A 33 1.65 25.76 -8.22
C GLN A 33 2.72 25.77 -9.32
N VAL A 34 2.89 24.65 -10.01
CA VAL A 34 3.91 24.47 -11.05
C VAL A 34 3.40 24.85 -12.44
N TRP A 35 2.09 24.97 -12.61
CA TRP A 35 1.45 25.42 -13.85
C TRP A 35 1.56 26.95 -14.03
N PRO A 36 1.95 27.46 -15.21
CA PRO A 36 2.26 26.76 -16.46
C PRO A 36 3.68 26.15 -16.49
N PHE A 37 3.84 25.02 -17.20
CA PHE A 37 5.12 24.32 -17.29
C PHE A 37 6.16 25.11 -18.10
N LYS A 38 7.15 25.70 -17.43
CA LYS A 38 8.25 26.45 -18.06
C LYS A 38 9.57 25.69 -18.01
N LEU A 39 9.60 24.55 -18.69
CA LEU A 39 10.76 23.66 -18.72
C LEU A 39 12.02 24.30 -19.30
N THR A 40 11.96 25.45 -19.98
CA THR A 40 13.14 26.16 -20.50
C THR A 40 13.76 27.12 -19.48
N GLU A 41 13.01 27.56 -18.47
CA GLU A 41 13.48 28.52 -17.47
C GLU A 41 14.15 27.77 -16.30
N LEU A 42 15.46 28.00 -16.10
CA LEU A 42 16.24 27.36 -15.03
C LEU A 42 15.65 27.64 -13.64
N ASN A 43 15.20 28.87 -13.39
CA ASN A 43 14.55 29.27 -12.14
C ASN A 43 13.28 28.44 -11.85
N TRP A 44 12.50 28.16 -12.90
CA TRP A 44 11.29 27.37 -12.78
C TRP A 44 11.62 25.92 -12.43
N ARG A 45 12.63 25.31 -13.07
CA ARG A 45 13.04 23.91 -12.80
C ARG A 45 13.43 23.71 -11.34
N VAL A 46 14.24 24.61 -10.81
CA VAL A 46 14.70 24.55 -9.41
C VAL A 46 13.55 24.78 -8.44
N GLY A 47 12.65 25.73 -8.72
CA GLY A 47 11.44 25.95 -7.93
C GLY A 47 10.51 24.73 -7.94
N ALA A 48 10.21 24.19 -9.12
CA ALA A 48 9.37 23.01 -9.30
C ALA A 48 9.96 21.77 -8.62
N ALA A 49 11.28 21.55 -8.70
CA ALA A 49 11.95 20.46 -7.99
C ALA A 49 11.79 20.60 -6.46
N GLY A 50 11.93 21.82 -5.93
CA GLY A 50 11.71 22.09 -4.50
C GLY A 50 10.27 21.81 -4.06
N LEU A 51 9.28 22.27 -4.83
CA LEU A 51 7.86 22.01 -4.56
C LEU A 51 7.50 20.53 -4.67
N PHE A 52 8.11 19.81 -5.62
CA PHE A 52 7.90 18.38 -5.76
C PHE A 52 8.45 17.60 -4.57
N MET A 53 9.63 17.98 -4.06
CA MET A 53 10.19 17.38 -2.84
C MET A 53 9.29 17.60 -1.63
N ASP A 54 8.69 18.79 -1.51
CA ASP A 54 7.74 19.12 -0.44
C ASP A 54 6.43 18.31 -0.56
N ALA A 55 5.92 18.14 -1.77
CA ALA A 55 4.77 17.29 -2.05
C ALA A 55 5.05 15.81 -1.71
N LEU A 56 6.23 15.29 -2.08
CA LEU A 56 6.65 13.94 -1.73
C LEU A 56 6.78 13.77 -0.21
N MET A 57 7.38 14.73 0.49
CA MET A 57 7.48 14.71 1.96
C MET A 57 6.09 14.64 2.61
N SER A 58 5.15 15.40 2.08
CA SER A 58 3.75 15.41 2.55
C SER A 58 3.03 14.07 2.32
N THR A 59 3.48 13.26 1.35
CA THR A 59 2.90 11.94 1.07
C THR A 59 3.34 10.83 2.02
N VAL A 60 4.38 11.04 2.85
CA VAL A 60 4.92 10.02 3.76
C VAL A 60 3.86 9.51 4.74
N VAL A 61 3.08 10.41 5.35
CA VAL A 61 2.03 10.05 6.31
C VAL A 61 0.87 9.28 5.63
N PRO A 62 0.25 9.79 4.55
CA PRO A 62 -0.74 9.02 3.80
C PRO A 62 -0.22 7.65 3.33
N GLN A 63 1.04 7.58 2.91
CA GLN A 63 1.63 6.33 2.47
C GLN A 63 1.77 5.34 3.63
N ALA A 64 2.18 5.77 4.81
CA ALA A 64 2.17 4.93 6.01
C ALA A 64 0.77 4.40 6.34
N ILE A 65 -0.27 5.23 6.17
CA ILE A 65 -1.68 4.82 6.33
C ILE A 65 -2.05 3.74 5.29
N LEU A 66 -1.67 3.89 4.02
CA LEU A 66 -1.90 2.87 2.98
C LEU A 66 -1.23 1.54 3.33
N TYR A 67 0.02 1.59 3.78
CA TYR A 67 0.74 0.37 4.20
C TYR A 67 0.07 -0.30 5.38
N PHE A 68 -0.33 0.48 6.38
CA PHE A 68 -1.02 -0.04 7.55
C PHE A 68 -2.36 -0.70 7.16
N ALA A 69 -3.18 -0.04 6.34
CA ALA A 69 -4.42 -0.59 5.83
C ALA A 69 -4.22 -1.87 5.02
N ALA A 70 -3.15 -1.94 4.22
CA ALA A 70 -2.82 -3.10 3.41
C ALA A 70 -2.32 -4.29 4.24
N VAL A 71 -1.54 -4.03 5.30
CA VAL A 71 -1.15 -5.04 6.28
C VAL A 71 -2.38 -5.57 7.03
N MET A 72 -3.26 -4.68 7.52
CA MET A 72 -4.49 -5.09 8.23
C MET A 72 -5.41 -5.97 7.38
N ASN A 73 -5.52 -5.68 6.09
CA ASN A 73 -6.35 -6.45 5.16
C ASN A 73 -5.67 -7.70 4.59
N ASN A 74 -4.41 -7.96 4.92
CA ASN A 74 -3.59 -9.03 4.33
C ASN A 74 -3.57 -9.00 2.79
N ASP A 75 -3.64 -7.81 2.19
CA ASP A 75 -3.67 -7.66 0.74
C ASP A 75 -2.25 -7.61 0.16
N ARG A 76 -1.76 -8.80 -0.22
CA ARG A 76 -0.41 -8.94 -0.78
C ARG A 76 -0.22 -8.18 -2.09
N LYS A 77 -1.27 -8.10 -2.94
CA LYS A 77 -1.16 -7.42 -4.23
C LYS A 77 -0.95 -5.93 -4.02
N THR A 78 -1.72 -5.34 -3.12
CA THR A 78 -1.60 -3.92 -2.77
C THR A 78 -0.26 -3.62 -2.09
N LEU A 79 0.20 -4.47 -1.17
CA LEU A 79 1.53 -4.32 -0.55
C LEU A 79 2.67 -4.41 -1.57
N GLN A 80 2.56 -5.29 -2.56
CA GLN A 80 3.55 -5.42 -3.64
C GLN A 80 3.54 -4.19 -4.55
N ALA A 81 2.36 -3.69 -4.92
CA ALA A 81 2.22 -2.46 -5.70
C ALA A 81 2.83 -1.26 -4.95
N LEU A 82 2.48 -1.07 -3.67
CA LEU A 82 3.01 0.00 -2.83
C LEU A 82 4.54 -0.08 -2.70
N ARG A 83 5.11 -1.28 -2.55
CA ARG A 83 6.57 -1.49 -2.55
C ARG A 83 7.22 -0.99 -3.83
N TRP A 84 6.65 -1.29 -5.00
CA TRP A 84 7.24 -0.80 -6.25
C TRP A 84 7.08 0.70 -6.41
N VAL A 85 5.92 1.24 -6.04
CA VAL A 85 5.66 2.69 -6.07
C VAL A 85 6.64 3.44 -5.16
N THR A 86 6.90 2.98 -3.94
CA THR A 86 7.90 3.59 -3.04
C THR A 86 9.31 3.50 -3.60
N LEU A 87 9.72 2.35 -4.15
CA LEU A 87 11.05 2.21 -4.74
C LEU A 87 11.23 3.13 -5.94
N ILE A 88 10.25 3.20 -6.85
CA ILE A 88 10.27 4.10 -8.01
C ILE A 88 10.32 5.56 -7.54
N ALA A 89 9.50 5.93 -6.54
CA ALA A 89 9.54 7.26 -5.95
C ALA A 89 10.93 7.57 -5.36
N GLY A 90 11.55 6.64 -4.64
CA GLY A 90 12.91 6.79 -4.11
C GLY A 90 13.95 7.03 -5.20
N VAL A 91 13.93 6.24 -6.28
CA VAL A 91 14.84 6.42 -7.43
C VAL A 91 14.58 7.75 -8.14
N LEU A 92 13.33 8.13 -8.33
CA LEU A 92 12.94 9.40 -8.96
C LEU A 92 13.40 10.60 -8.11
N THR A 93 13.29 10.52 -6.78
CA THR A 93 13.83 11.50 -5.85
C THR A 93 15.35 11.65 -5.99
N ILE A 94 16.10 10.55 -6.18
CA ILE A 94 17.55 10.63 -6.46
C ILE A 94 17.81 11.36 -7.78
N GLY A 95 17.08 11.02 -8.84
CA GLY A 95 17.22 11.68 -10.15
C GLY A 95 16.95 13.19 -10.05
N LEU A 96 15.90 13.58 -9.34
CA LEU A 96 15.58 14.99 -9.10
C LEU A 96 16.63 15.70 -8.24
N LEU A 97 17.17 15.03 -7.22
CA LEU A 97 18.23 15.58 -6.38
C LEU A 97 19.49 15.85 -7.19
N LEU A 98 19.88 14.94 -8.08
CA LEU A 98 21.02 15.13 -8.98
C LEU A 98 20.80 16.29 -9.95
N GLY A 99 19.61 16.38 -10.56
CA GLY A 99 19.23 17.49 -11.42
C GLY A 99 19.23 18.83 -10.68
N PHE A 100 18.65 18.86 -9.48
CA PHE A 100 18.65 20.03 -8.61
C PHE A 100 20.07 20.47 -8.23
N LEU A 101 20.96 19.52 -7.94
CA LEU A 101 22.35 19.82 -7.61
C LEU A 101 23.05 20.52 -8.78
N LEU A 102 22.90 19.98 -10.00
CA LEU A 102 23.47 20.55 -11.22
C LEU A 102 22.93 21.97 -11.49
N ASP A 103 21.61 22.14 -11.42
CA ASP A 103 20.97 23.43 -11.66
C ASP A 103 21.33 24.45 -10.57
N SER A 104 21.48 24.02 -9.32
CA SER A 104 21.84 24.90 -8.20
C SER A 104 23.24 25.51 -8.35
N VAL A 105 24.19 24.76 -8.92
CA VAL A 105 25.55 25.24 -9.20
C VAL A 105 25.50 26.33 -10.27
N GLN A 106 24.69 26.14 -11.31
CA GLN A 106 24.53 27.13 -12.38
C GLN A 106 23.87 28.42 -11.89
N ILE A 107 22.78 28.32 -11.11
CA ILE A 107 22.09 29.49 -10.54
C ILE A 107 23.00 30.27 -9.60
N ARG A 108 23.80 29.58 -8.78
CA ARG A 108 24.71 30.23 -7.83
C ARG A 108 25.70 31.19 -8.50
N ALA A 109 26.13 30.88 -9.74
CA ALA A 109 27.03 31.73 -10.50
C ALA A 109 26.37 33.05 -10.96
N GLN A 110 25.06 33.03 -11.20
CA GLN A 110 24.30 34.15 -11.73
C GLN A 110 23.68 35.06 -10.64
N LEU A 111 23.64 34.59 -9.39
CA LEU A 111 23.03 35.35 -8.29
C LEU A 111 23.92 36.50 -7.78
N PRO A 112 23.35 37.68 -7.46
CA PRO A 112 24.08 38.76 -6.80
C PRO A 112 24.50 38.38 -5.37
N GLN A 113 25.61 38.93 -4.88
CA GLN A 113 26.24 38.48 -3.62
C GLN A 113 25.32 38.58 -2.39
N ASN A 114 24.40 39.56 -2.37
CA ASN A 114 23.44 39.78 -1.29
C ASN A 114 22.43 38.65 -1.07
N VAL A 115 22.14 37.82 -2.11
CA VAL A 115 21.15 36.72 -2.00
C VAL A 115 21.79 35.33 -1.93
N LYS A 116 23.10 35.20 -2.18
CA LYS A 116 23.82 33.91 -2.18
C LYS A 116 23.71 33.17 -0.84
N GLY A 117 23.76 33.89 0.27
CA GLY A 117 23.70 33.30 1.61
C GLY A 117 22.37 32.59 1.91
N ASN A 118 21.26 33.25 1.61
CA ASN A 118 19.93 32.67 1.80
C ASN A 118 19.67 31.51 0.83
N PHE A 119 20.10 31.67 -0.42
CA PHE A 119 19.99 30.61 -1.42
C PHE A 119 20.73 29.33 -0.98
N MET A 120 21.95 29.45 -0.46
CA MET A 120 22.71 28.29 0.03
C MET A 120 22.01 27.56 1.18
N LYS A 121 21.43 28.29 2.14
CA LYS A 121 20.69 27.65 3.24
C LYS A 121 19.50 26.85 2.73
N VAL A 122 18.74 27.40 1.78
CA VAL A 122 17.59 26.73 1.19
C VAL A 122 18.02 25.53 0.35
N ALA A 123 19.05 25.68 -0.49
CA ALA A 123 19.57 24.61 -1.32
C ALA A 123 20.14 23.45 -0.48
N LEU A 124 20.88 23.77 0.59
CA LEU A 124 21.40 22.77 1.52
C LEU A 124 20.27 22.03 2.25
N ARG A 125 19.26 22.76 2.74
CA ARG A 125 18.08 22.16 3.37
C ARG A 125 17.36 21.23 2.40
N ALA A 126 17.10 21.68 1.18
CA ALA A 126 16.43 20.89 0.15
C ALA A 126 17.24 19.63 -0.20
N GLY A 127 18.56 19.75 -0.36
CA GLY A 127 19.45 18.60 -0.60
C GLY A 127 19.43 17.60 0.54
N LEU A 128 19.51 18.05 1.80
CA LEU A 128 19.47 17.18 2.97
C LEU A 128 18.12 16.46 3.08
N VAL A 129 17.01 17.18 2.90
CA VAL A 129 15.66 16.59 2.88
C VAL A 129 15.54 15.56 1.77
N GLY A 130 16.01 15.85 0.55
CA GLY A 130 15.96 14.91 -0.57
C GLY A 130 16.77 13.64 -0.32
N ILE A 131 17.96 13.74 0.30
CA ILE A 131 18.76 12.56 0.68
C ILE A 131 18.01 11.70 1.70
N LEU A 132 17.49 12.32 2.77
CA LEU A 132 16.71 11.62 3.79
C LEU A 132 15.48 10.95 3.20
N LEU A 133 14.75 11.65 2.33
CA LEU A 133 13.52 11.17 1.72
C LEU A 133 13.79 10.01 0.75
N SER A 134 14.86 10.09 -0.07
CA SER A 134 15.23 8.97 -0.94
C SER A 134 15.65 7.74 -0.15
N THR A 135 16.42 7.94 0.92
CA THR A 135 16.87 6.86 1.81
C THR A 135 15.67 6.23 2.48
N LEU A 136 14.72 7.03 2.95
CA LEU A 136 13.49 6.58 3.56
C LEU A 136 12.67 5.74 2.59
N PHE A 137 12.39 6.21 1.38
CA PHE A 137 11.60 5.46 0.39
C PHE A 137 12.26 4.15 -0.04
N ILE A 138 13.58 4.16 -0.26
CA ILE A 138 14.33 2.94 -0.61
C ILE A 138 14.31 1.96 0.56
N TRP A 139 14.64 2.42 1.76
CA TRP A 139 14.65 1.58 2.96
C TRP A 139 13.26 1.00 3.25
N PHE A 140 12.21 1.80 3.12
CA PHE A 140 10.83 1.38 3.33
C PHE A 140 10.39 0.34 2.29
N GLY A 141 10.67 0.59 1.00
CA GLY A 141 10.37 -0.35 -0.08
C GLY A 141 11.12 -1.69 0.06
N LEU A 142 12.38 -1.66 0.49
CA LEU A 142 13.17 -2.86 0.75
C LEU A 142 12.67 -3.62 1.99
N SER A 143 12.33 -2.90 3.06
CA SER A 143 11.80 -3.49 4.31
C SER A 143 10.47 -4.19 4.07
N MET A 144 9.58 -3.61 3.26
CA MET A 144 8.31 -4.24 2.91
C MET A 144 8.50 -5.53 2.11
N GLY A 145 9.57 -5.63 1.33
CA GLY A 145 9.95 -6.87 0.65
C GLY A 145 10.19 -8.04 1.62
N LYS A 146 10.70 -7.76 2.82
CA LYS A 146 10.89 -8.78 3.87
C LYS A 146 9.55 -9.22 4.47
N VAL A 147 8.64 -8.28 4.70
CA VAL A 147 7.28 -8.57 5.23
C VAL A 147 6.46 -9.40 4.24
N LEU A 148 6.56 -9.11 2.94
CA LEU A 148 5.89 -9.92 1.91
C LEU A 148 6.39 -11.37 1.87
N LYS A 149 7.69 -11.59 2.10
CA LYS A 149 8.28 -12.93 2.17
C LYS A 149 7.76 -13.71 3.39
N SER A 150 7.64 -13.08 4.55
CA SER A 150 7.15 -13.75 5.77
C SER A 150 5.67 -14.12 5.66
N GLN A 151 4.86 -13.29 5.02
CA GLN A 151 3.46 -13.64 4.76
C GLN A 151 3.36 -14.87 3.84
N GLY A 152 4.24 -15.00 2.84
CA GLY A 152 4.31 -16.11 1.90
C GLY A 152 4.38 -17.51 2.51
N THR A 153 5.02 -17.63 3.68
CA THR A 153 5.27 -18.91 4.36
C THR A 153 4.09 -19.39 5.19
N VAL A 154 3.09 -18.55 5.45
CA VAL A 154 1.81 -18.96 6.04
C VAL A 154 1.00 -19.64 4.94
N ARG A 155 1.44 -20.86 4.59
CA ARG A 155 0.70 -21.82 3.78
C ARG A 155 -0.66 -21.99 4.43
N THR A 156 -1.71 -21.80 3.64
CA THR A 156 -3.07 -22.19 4.01
C THR A 156 -3.01 -23.62 4.55
N PRO A 157 -3.29 -23.86 5.85
CA PRO A 157 -3.37 -25.22 6.38
C PRO A 157 -4.54 -25.91 5.67
N GLY A 158 -4.25 -26.63 4.59
CA GLY A 158 -5.26 -27.20 3.70
C GLY A 158 -4.96 -27.12 2.20
N ALA A 159 -3.93 -26.38 1.76
CA ALA A 159 -3.41 -26.54 0.41
C ALA A 159 -2.69 -27.90 0.34
N LYS A 160 -3.47 -28.96 0.03
CA LYS A 160 -2.97 -30.30 -0.28
C LYS A 160 -1.77 -30.17 -1.21
N ASP A 161 -0.62 -30.64 -0.75
CA ASP A 161 0.56 -30.79 -1.60
C ASP A 161 0.17 -31.70 -2.78
N PRO A 162 0.13 -31.22 -4.03
CA PRO A 162 -0.18 -32.08 -5.18
C PRO A 162 0.87 -33.19 -5.35
N ALA A 163 2.06 -33.01 -4.77
CA ALA A 163 3.11 -34.02 -4.70
C ALA A 163 2.74 -35.21 -3.78
N ASN A 164 1.94 -35.00 -2.73
CA ASN A 164 1.45 -36.08 -1.87
C ASN A 164 0.11 -36.65 -2.33
N ASP A 165 -0.68 -35.92 -3.14
CA ASP A 165 -1.91 -36.46 -3.75
C ASP A 165 -1.62 -37.33 -4.99
N MET A 166 -0.43 -37.25 -5.60
CA MET A 166 0.01 -38.16 -6.69
C MET A 166 0.58 -39.49 -6.19
N LEU A 167 1.08 -39.57 -4.95
CA LEU A 167 1.58 -40.83 -4.36
C LEU A 167 0.49 -41.67 -3.68
N MET A 168 -0.75 -41.17 -3.62
CA MET A 168 -1.94 -41.88 -3.09
C MET A 168 -2.93 -42.30 -4.19
N VAL A 169 -2.47 -42.43 -5.45
CA VAL A 169 -3.25 -43.01 -6.58
C VAL A 169 -2.91 -44.51 -6.80
N GLY A 170 -2.27 -45.16 -5.82
CA GLY A 170 -1.69 -46.50 -5.95
C GLY A 170 -2.40 -47.65 -5.23
N THR A 171 -3.50 -47.43 -4.50
CA THR A 171 -4.26 -48.50 -3.84
C THR A 171 -5.74 -48.14 -3.81
N ARG A 172 -6.35 -47.99 -4.99
CA ARG A 172 -7.78 -48.23 -5.11
C ARG A 172 -8.00 -49.72 -4.86
N GLU A 173 -8.33 -50.05 -3.62
CA GLU A 173 -9.02 -51.29 -3.30
C GLU A 173 -10.26 -51.35 -4.21
N PRO A 174 -10.43 -52.40 -5.02
CA PRO A 174 -11.55 -52.50 -5.93
C PRO A 174 -12.84 -52.42 -5.13
N SER A 175 -13.66 -51.44 -5.51
CA SER A 175 -14.96 -51.15 -4.91
C SER A 175 -15.77 -52.45 -4.87
N ARG A 176 -15.88 -53.06 -3.68
CA ARG A 176 -16.88 -54.10 -3.48
C ARG A 176 -18.23 -53.45 -3.74
N PRO A 177 -19.07 -54.02 -4.63
CA PRO A 177 -20.42 -53.52 -4.84
C PRO A 177 -21.14 -53.57 -3.51
N THR A 178 -21.51 -52.40 -2.99
CA THR A 178 -22.38 -52.27 -1.84
C THR A 178 -23.72 -52.89 -2.22
N LEU A 179 -23.95 -54.11 -1.72
CA LEU A 179 -25.27 -54.72 -1.67
C LEU A 179 -26.19 -53.75 -0.94
N ARG A 180 -27.05 -53.11 -1.73
CA ARG A 180 -28.14 -52.24 -1.30
C ARG A 180 -29.08 -53.09 -0.45
N SER A 181 -28.90 -53.10 0.87
CA SER A 181 -29.95 -53.55 1.78
C SER A 181 -31.09 -52.53 1.64
N ILE A 182 -32.16 -52.99 1.02
CA ILE A 182 -33.44 -52.30 0.95
C ILE A 182 -34.02 -52.36 2.36
N ASP A 183 -33.69 -51.37 3.19
CA ASP A 183 -34.43 -51.13 4.42
C ASP A 183 -35.61 -50.20 4.08
N THR A 184 -36.70 -50.85 3.71
CA THR A 184 -38.07 -50.34 3.83
C THR A 184 -38.41 -50.20 5.31
N ASN A 185 -38.39 -48.96 5.81
CA ASN A 185 -39.16 -48.48 6.96
C ASN A 185 -39.32 -46.97 6.71
N ASP A 186 -40.41 -46.50 6.09
CA ASP A 186 -41.73 -46.38 6.70
C ASP A 186 -41.65 -45.94 8.17
N SER A 187 -41.81 -44.63 8.41
CA SER A 187 -42.97 -44.10 9.14
C SER A 187 -42.72 -42.67 9.65
N LYS A 188 -43.78 -41.86 9.55
CA LYS A 188 -44.28 -40.91 10.57
C LYS A 188 -43.29 -39.84 11.10
N THR A 189 -43.60 -38.57 11.25
CA THR A 189 -44.85 -37.82 11.38
C THR A 189 -44.40 -36.36 11.54
N ALA A 190 -45.04 -35.44 10.83
CA ALA A 190 -45.91 -34.43 11.43
C ALA A 190 -45.24 -33.44 12.40
N GLY A 191 -45.14 -32.19 11.94
CA GLY A 191 -45.43 -30.98 12.70
C GLY A 191 -44.40 -30.54 13.75
N LYS A 192 -44.14 -29.23 13.82
CA LYS A 192 -44.69 -28.37 14.87
C LYS A 192 -43.93 -27.03 14.97
N LYS A 193 -44.73 -25.97 14.77
CA LYS A 193 -44.70 -24.63 15.39
C LYS A 193 -43.62 -23.61 15.00
N GLU A 194 -44.10 -22.65 14.22
CA GLU A 194 -44.07 -21.21 14.49
C GLU A 194 -43.78 -20.85 15.96
N GLY A 195 -42.79 -19.97 16.15
CA GLY A 195 -42.43 -19.37 17.42
C GLY A 195 -42.11 -17.90 17.24
N THR A 196 -43.15 -17.09 17.17
CA THR A 196 -43.17 -15.63 17.31
C THR A 196 -42.81 -15.23 18.75
N GLY A 197 -41.96 -14.22 18.93
CA GLY A 197 -41.71 -13.52 20.20
C GLY A 197 -40.55 -12.55 19.99
N GLY A 198 -40.74 -11.22 20.01
CA GLY A 198 -41.14 -10.40 21.16
C GLY A 198 -39.85 -9.79 21.75
N LEU A 199 -39.44 -8.58 21.41
CA LEU A 199 -39.86 -7.25 21.91
C LEU A 199 -39.41 -6.93 23.36
N SER A 200 -38.40 -6.07 23.48
CA SER A 200 -38.10 -5.09 24.56
C SER A 200 -36.74 -4.45 24.20
N VAL A 201 -36.61 -3.21 23.72
CA VAL A 201 -36.77 -1.90 24.39
C VAL A 201 -36.20 -1.88 25.80
N ASP A 202 -35.06 -1.21 25.97
CA ASP A 202 -34.79 -0.40 27.15
C ASP A 202 -34.13 0.91 26.69
N VAL A 203 -34.63 1.99 27.26
CA VAL A 203 -34.32 3.41 27.02
C VAL A 203 -33.22 3.85 27.98
#